data_AF-A0A4R5YRM5-F1
#
_entry.id   AF-A0A4R5YRM5-F1
#
_cell.length_a   1.000
_cell.length_b   1.000
_cell.length_c   1.000
_cell.angle_alpha   90.00
_cell.angle_beta   90.00
_cell.angle_gamma   90.00
#
_symmetry.space_group_name_H-M   'P 1'
#
loop_
_entity.id
_entity.type
_entity.pdbx_description
1 polymer ?
#
loop_
_entity_poly.entity_id
_entity_poly.type
_entity_poly.pdbx_seq_one_letter_code
_entity_poly.pdbx_strand_id
1 'polypeptide(L)'
;MMDDDIQRRAGIYQFVLDQDTRHLNLRQFTPAQRQQAYERQDHLCANGSHCRTPGNKDGKLQFAISAMEADHVEPWSKGGKTLPDNCQMLCLPCNRQKSNI
;
A
#
# COMPACT_ATOMS: atom_id res chain seq x y z
N MET A 1 -0.49 -11.44 -24.38
CA MET A 1 -0.07 -10.73 -23.17
C MET A 1 -1.35 -10.48 -22.39
N MET A 2 -1.62 -11.27 -21.36
CA MET A 2 -2.85 -11.14 -20.56
C MET A 2 -2.56 -10.16 -19.43
N ASP A 3 -3.38 -9.13 -19.31
CA ASP A 3 -3.36 -8.12 -18.24
C ASP A 3 -3.49 -8.80 -16.86
N ASP A 4 -2.35 -9.05 -16.23
CA ASP A 4 -2.22 -9.59 -14.86
C ASP A 4 -2.66 -8.59 -13.76
N ASP A 5 -3.09 -7.38 -14.14
CA ASP A 5 -3.51 -6.32 -13.23
C ASP A 5 -4.92 -6.52 -12.63
N ILE A 6 -5.75 -7.42 -13.17
CA ILE A 6 -7.13 -7.59 -12.70
C ILE A 6 -7.20 -8.51 -11.47
N GLN A 7 -7.10 -7.92 -10.29
CA GLN A 7 -7.16 -8.63 -9.00
C GLN A 7 -8.56 -9.13 -8.59
N ARG A 8 -9.65 -8.65 -9.22
CA ARG A 8 -11.01 -9.11 -8.89
C ARG A 8 -11.90 -9.28 -10.12
N ARG A 9 -12.13 -10.53 -10.53
CA ARG A 9 -12.98 -10.87 -11.68
C ARG A 9 -14.44 -10.41 -11.55
N ALA A 10 -14.94 -10.28 -10.32
CA ALA A 10 -16.31 -9.78 -10.07
C ALA A 10 -16.50 -8.30 -10.45
N GLY A 11 -15.45 -7.49 -10.35
CA GLY A 11 -15.50 -6.06 -10.73
C GLY A 11 -15.46 -5.82 -12.24
N ILE A 12 -15.16 -6.87 -13.03
CA ILE A 12 -15.10 -6.78 -14.49
C ILE A 12 -16.47 -6.43 -15.06
N TYR A 13 -17.56 -7.02 -14.54
CA TYR A 13 -18.91 -6.73 -15.03
C TYR A 13 -19.33 -5.27 -14.77
N GLN A 14 -18.99 -4.71 -13.60
CA GLN A 14 -19.22 -3.30 -13.28
C GLN A 14 -18.32 -2.36 -14.10
N PHE A 15 -17.07 -2.75 -14.36
CA PHE A 15 -16.16 -2.03 -15.25
C PHE A 15 -16.66 -2.00 -16.70
N VAL A 16 -17.24 -3.09 -17.22
CA VAL A 16 -17.78 -3.12 -18.58
C VAL A 16 -18.99 -2.18 -18.75
N LEU A 17 -19.75 -1.96 -17.67
CA LEU A 17 -20.93 -1.10 -17.67
C LEU A 17 -20.59 0.38 -17.56
N ASP A 18 -19.71 0.76 -16.62
CA ASP A 18 -19.45 2.17 -16.30
C ASP A 18 -18.03 2.64 -16.68
N GLN A 19 -17.19 1.76 -17.22
CA GLN A 19 -15.76 1.98 -17.54
C GLN A 19 -14.91 2.47 -16.36
N ASP A 20 -15.42 2.37 -15.12
CA ASP A 20 -14.70 2.84 -13.94
C ASP A 20 -13.75 1.76 -13.42
N THR A 21 -12.46 1.99 -13.64
CA THR A 21 -11.33 1.12 -13.26
C THR A 21 -11.22 0.91 -11.75
N ARG A 22 -11.92 1.72 -10.93
CA ARG A 22 -12.00 1.54 -9.46
C ARG A 22 -12.59 0.19 -9.06
N HIS A 23 -13.49 -0.39 -9.87
CA HIS A 23 -14.13 -1.68 -9.60
C HIS A 23 -13.15 -2.86 -9.69
N LEU A 24 -12.02 -2.68 -10.40
CA LEU A 24 -11.03 -3.74 -10.63
C LEU A 24 -10.05 -3.89 -9.47
N ASN A 25 -10.19 -3.11 -8.38
CA ASN A 25 -9.32 -3.15 -7.20
C ASN A 25 -7.82 -2.91 -7.50
N LEU A 26 -7.51 -2.17 -8.57
CA LEU A 26 -6.15 -1.87 -9.05
C LEU A 26 -5.25 -1.12 -8.06
N ARG A 27 -5.76 -0.75 -6.88
CA ARG A 27 -5.05 0.02 -5.84
C ARG A 27 -4.48 -0.87 -4.73
N GLN A 28 -4.81 -2.17 -4.66
CA GLN A 28 -4.24 -3.03 -3.63
C GLN A 28 -2.94 -3.67 -4.09
N PHE A 29 -1.91 -3.57 -3.26
CA PHE A 29 -0.68 -4.35 -3.47
C PHE A 29 -0.95 -5.83 -3.20
N THR A 30 -0.37 -6.69 -4.05
CA THR A 30 -0.40 -8.13 -3.84
C THR A 30 0.36 -8.52 -2.57
N PRO A 31 0.04 -9.66 -1.92
CA PRO A 31 0.78 -10.13 -0.75
C PRO A 31 2.29 -10.24 -0.97
N ALA A 32 2.71 -10.64 -2.18
CA ALA A 32 4.13 -10.71 -2.55
C ALA A 32 4.80 -9.32 -2.56
N GLN A 33 4.15 -8.31 -3.14
CA GLN A 33 4.65 -6.92 -3.13
C GLN A 33 4.74 -6.36 -1.70
N ARG A 34 3.76 -6.69 -0.84
CA ARG A 34 3.79 -6.31 0.58
C ARG A 34 4.98 -6.92 1.30
N GLN A 35 5.22 -8.21 1.09
CA GLN A 35 6.35 -8.93 1.69
C GLN A 35 7.69 -8.33 1.22
N GLN A 36 7.81 -8.06 -0.08
CA GLN A 36 9.01 -7.43 -0.65
C GLN A 36 9.28 -6.04 -0.07
N ALA A 37 8.25 -5.19 0.06
CA ALA A 37 8.38 -3.87 0.67
C ALA A 37 8.72 -3.96 2.16
N TYR A 38 8.16 -4.94 2.86
CA TYR A 38 8.41 -5.21 4.28
C TYR A 38 9.87 -5.62 4.55
N GLU A 39 10.43 -6.46 3.69
CA GLU A 39 11.85 -6.86 3.76
C GLU A 39 12.77 -5.72 3.33
N ARG A 40 12.42 -4.98 2.27
CA ARG A 40 13.19 -3.80 1.82
C ARG A 40 13.31 -2.71 2.89
N GLN A 41 12.32 -2.61 3.78
CA GLN A 41 12.27 -1.62 4.85
C GLN A 41 12.81 -2.15 6.20
N ASP A 42 13.45 -3.32 6.24
CA ASP A 42 13.96 -3.93 7.47
C ASP A 42 12.88 -4.05 8.58
N HIS A 43 11.63 -4.30 8.17
CA HIS A 43 10.47 -4.40 9.07
C HIS A 43 10.14 -3.09 9.80
N LEU A 44 10.69 -1.97 9.34
CA LEU A 44 10.46 -0.63 9.87
C LEU A 44 9.34 0.08 9.11
N CYS A 45 8.71 1.03 9.78
CA CYS A 45 7.77 1.93 9.14
C CYS A 45 8.51 2.92 8.21
N ALA A 46 8.01 3.12 6.99
CA ALA A 46 8.61 4.07 6.05
C ALA A 46 8.66 5.53 6.56
N ASN A 47 7.80 5.90 7.51
CA ASN A 47 7.86 7.21 8.17
C ASN A 47 9.07 7.38 9.11
N GLY A 48 9.83 6.33 9.43
CA GLY A 48 11.04 6.41 10.25
C GLY A 48 10.83 7.16 11.57
N SER A 49 11.63 8.21 11.81
CA SER A 49 11.54 9.09 13.00
C SER A 49 10.24 9.90 13.10
N HIS A 50 9.47 9.99 12.01
CA HIS A 50 8.13 10.58 12.01
C HIS A 50 7.03 9.53 12.26
N CYS A 51 7.41 8.31 12.65
CA CYS A 51 6.46 7.30 13.07
C CYS A 51 5.69 7.79 14.30
N ARG A 52 4.35 7.68 14.23
CA ARG A 52 3.46 8.15 15.29
C ARG A 52 3.11 7.06 16.30
N THR A 53 3.72 5.88 16.17
CA THR A 53 3.54 4.80 17.14
C THR A 53 4.14 5.23 18.49
N PRO A 54 3.38 5.15 19.61
CA PRO A 54 3.91 5.41 20.94
C PRO A 54 5.13 4.51 21.22
N GLY A 55 6.26 5.11 21.59
CA GLY A 55 7.51 4.37 21.83
C GLY A 55 8.39 4.15 20.59
N ASN A 56 8.01 4.64 19.39
CA ASN A 56 8.84 4.59 18.19
C ASN A 56 9.27 5.98 17.69
N LYS A 57 9.77 6.83 18.59
CA LYS A 57 10.28 8.16 18.21
C LYS A 57 11.58 8.06 17.40
N ASP A 58 12.37 7.03 17.67
CA ASP A 58 13.65 6.77 17.00
C ASP A 58 13.49 6.13 15.61
N GLY A 59 12.27 5.69 15.24
CA GLY A 59 11.98 5.08 13.95
C GLY A 59 12.55 3.68 13.73
N LYS A 60 13.08 3.05 14.79
CA LYS A 60 13.75 1.75 14.75
C LYS A 60 12.91 0.58 15.27
N LEU A 61 11.64 0.84 15.64
CA LEU A 61 10.74 -0.22 16.07
C LEU A 61 10.36 -1.09 14.88
N GLN A 62 10.62 -2.39 15.01
CA GLN A 62 10.17 -3.40 14.06
C GLN A 62 8.71 -3.74 14.35
N PHE A 63 7.92 -3.86 13.30
CA PHE A 63 6.51 -4.23 13.37
C PHE A 63 6.29 -5.58 12.70
N ALA A 64 5.32 -6.37 13.17
CA ALA A 64 4.89 -7.53 12.42
C ALA A 64 4.19 -7.10 11.12
N ILE A 65 4.33 -7.86 10.04
CA ILE A 65 3.67 -7.59 8.75
C ILE A 65 2.14 -7.46 8.88
N SER A 66 1.52 -8.18 9.84
CA SER A 66 0.10 -8.10 10.15
C SER A 66 -0.32 -6.80 10.84
N ALA A 67 0.62 -6.11 11.49
CA ALA A 67 0.43 -4.81 12.13
C ALA A 67 0.80 -3.63 11.21
N MET A 68 1.16 -3.92 9.95
CA MET A 68 1.52 -2.94 8.94
C MET A 68 0.60 -3.02 7.72
N GLU A 69 0.40 -1.87 7.10
CA GLU A 69 -0.39 -1.73 5.89
C GLU A 69 0.51 -1.22 4.76
N ALA A 70 0.32 -1.78 3.57
CA ALA A 70 1.00 -1.28 2.38
C ALA A 70 0.22 -0.10 1.83
N ASP A 71 0.94 0.96 1.49
CA ASP A 71 0.40 2.19 0.95
C ASP A 71 1.29 2.70 -0.17
N HIS A 72 0.75 3.57 -1.02
CA HIS A 72 1.51 4.16 -2.11
C HIS A 72 2.41 5.30 -1.60
N VAL A 73 3.66 5.36 -2.07
CA VAL A 73 4.55 6.52 -1.86
C VAL A 73 3.97 7.74 -2.57
N GLU A 74 3.76 7.62 -3.87
CA GLU A 74 3.01 8.57 -4.67
C GLU A 74 1.54 8.15 -4.73
N PRO A 75 0.61 9.00 -4.27
CA PRO A 75 -0.80 8.66 -4.26
C PRO A 75 -1.33 8.44 -5.67
N TRP A 76 -2.27 7.51 -5.80
CA TRP A 76 -2.91 7.18 -7.08
C TRP A 76 -3.53 8.41 -7.77
N SER A 77 -4.03 9.38 -6.99
CA SER A 77 -4.58 10.65 -7.51
C SER A 77 -3.56 11.54 -8.22
N LYS A 78 -2.26 11.37 -7.95
CA LYS A 78 -1.17 12.09 -8.62
C LYS A 78 -0.51 11.30 -9.74
N GLY A 79 -1.06 10.13 -10.09
CA GLY A 79 -0.52 9.24 -11.13
C GLY A 79 0.35 8.10 -10.59
N GLY A 80 0.40 7.92 -9.27
CA GLY A 80 1.12 6.81 -8.64
C GLY A 80 0.55 5.45 -9.06
N LYS A 81 1.42 4.58 -9.61
CA LYS A 81 1.05 3.21 -10.04
C LYS A 81 1.19 2.21 -8.91
N THR A 82 0.46 1.08 -8.98
CA THR A 82 0.56 -0.02 -8.01
C THR A 82 1.74 -0.94 -8.36
N LEU A 83 2.94 -0.39 -8.26
CA LEU A 83 4.20 -1.09 -8.53
C LEU A 83 4.98 -1.37 -7.23
N PRO A 84 5.83 -2.40 -7.18
CA PRO A 84 6.67 -2.69 -6.01
C PRO A 84 7.49 -1.47 -5.55
N ASP A 85 7.93 -0.63 -6.48
CA ASP A 85 8.70 0.59 -6.21
C ASP A 85 7.86 1.67 -5.53
N ASN A 86 6.56 1.70 -5.80
CA ASN A 86 5.63 2.64 -5.17
C ASN A 86 5.00 2.07 -3.89
N CYS A 87 5.32 0.82 -3.51
CA CYS A 87 4.80 0.18 -2.31
C CYS A 87 5.65 0.53 -1.09
N GLN A 88 5.05 1.13 -0.06
CA GLN A 88 5.69 1.34 1.23
C GLN A 88 4.85 0.71 2.35
N MET A 89 5.52 0.11 3.33
CA MET A 89 4.86 -0.41 4.54
C MET A 89 4.80 0.67 5.61
N LEU A 90 3.59 0.98 6.06
CA LEU A 90 3.32 1.95 7.10
C LEU A 90 2.70 1.27 8.33
N CYS A 91 3.03 1.84 9.49
CA CYS A 91 2.38 1.48 10.74
C CYS A 91 0.89 1.87 10.69
N LEU A 92 -0.01 1.12 11.32
CA LEU A 92 -1.44 1.47 11.40
C LEU A 92 -1.71 2.96 11.76
N PRO A 93 -1.07 3.55 12.80
CA PRO A 93 -1.31 4.96 13.12
C PRO A 93 -0.75 5.93 12.07
N CYS A 94 0.32 5.53 11.36
CA CYS A 94 0.91 6.29 10.26
C CYS A 94 -0.01 6.30 9.04
N ASN A 95 -0.52 5.11 8.67
CA ASN A 95 -1.36 4.92 7.50
C ASN A 95 -2.71 5.64 7.68
N ARG A 96 -3.35 5.50 8.85
CA ARG A 96 -4.62 6.17 9.17
C ARG A 96 -4.57 7.69 9.06
N GLN A 97 -3.43 8.30 9.36
CA GLN A 97 -3.28 9.75 9.26
C GLN A 97 -2.85 10.22 7.87
N LYS A 98 -2.26 9.34 7.06
CA LYS A 98 -1.93 9.64 5.66
C LYS A 98 -3.18 9.82 4.79
N SER A 99 -4.32 9.25 5.19
CA SER A 99 -5.54 9.26 4.38
C SER A 99 -6.22 10.62 4.14
N ASN A 100 -5.73 11.76 4.66
CA ASN A 100 -6.44 13.05 4.58
C ASN A 100 -5.56 14.31 4.40
N ILE A 101 -4.39 14.23 3.77
CA ILE A 101 -3.62 15.43 3.33
C ILE A 101 -3.12 15.24 1.89
#